data_AF-A0A923UBG4-F1
#
_entry.id   AF-A0A923UBG4-F1
#
_cell.length_a   1.000
_cell.length_b   1.000
_cell.length_c   1.000
_cell.angle_alpha   90.00
_cell.angle_beta   90.00
_cell.angle_gamma   90.00
#
_symmetry.space_group_name_H-M   'P 1'
#
loop_
_entity.id
_entity.type
_entity.pdbx_description
1 polymer ?
#
loop_
_entity_poly.entity_id
_entity_poly.type
_entity_poly.pdbx_seq_one_letter_code
_entity_poly.pdbx_strand_id
1 'polypeptide(L)'
;MVSSTPPDWSGAVWVGNLDGAALGDVESVRLRESEGYTRARFLVREGSAVRGFIELDAPNGLIGRAAIDRAISALPRAAVRVDTAPLPTITVVVCTRDRASLLRAALTAILSLDYADFDVVVVDNAPRTSETHDLVEAEFTGPSVTLVTEPIAGLSHARNTGLHTATGEIVCFTDDDVIVDPDWLTELAAGFSRAPNVDCVTGLVPSGELRTRTQGYFDGRVSWSSNLESRTYSLAHPPADLRMFPFSIGEFGTGANFALRRAAALELGGFDTALGVGTRTGGGEDIDMFTRVILDGRVLVMQPSAIVWHRNRDDLPALRVQARGYGTGLGAWITKLLLNPRTARMVLVRSPHALKKLISLAWRKPAAFAATTSTVRDEWDREISRVGWLELFSVARGPLSYALQRHSGESTTRR
;
A
#
# COMPACT_ATOMS: atom_id res chain seq x y z
N MET A 1 14.71 2.48 4.74
CA MET A 1 14.41 3.85 4.24
C MET A 1 14.77 4.89 5.29
N VAL A 2 16.05 5.00 5.66
CA VAL A 2 16.43 5.92 6.75
C VAL A 2 16.54 7.35 6.23
N SER A 3 15.93 8.31 6.93
CA SER A 3 16.13 9.73 6.68
C SER A 3 17.38 10.20 7.44
N SER A 4 18.11 11.16 6.89
CA SER A 4 19.26 11.78 7.55
C SER A 4 18.87 12.68 8.73
N THR A 5 17.59 13.02 8.86
CA THR A 5 17.06 13.84 9.97
C THR A 5 16.79 12.97 11.20
N PRO A 6 17.18 13.38 12.42
CA PRO A 6 16.85 12.64 13.64
C PRO A 6 15.34 12.70 13.98
N PRO A 7 14.86 11.82 14.86
CA PRO A 7 13.51 11.88 15.42
C PRO A 7 13.14 13.23 16.04
N ASP A 8 11.88 13.62 15.91
CA ASP A 8 11.34 14.88 16.46
C ASP A 8 10.46 14.67 17.71
N TRP A 9 10.30 13.43 18.17
CA TRP A 9 9.42 13.08 19.31
C TRP A 9 9.86 11.80 20.02
N SER A 10 9.48 11.67 21.28
CA SER A 10 9.81 10.51 22.13
C SER A 10 9.11 9.20 21.73
N GLY A 11 8.05 9.30 20.92
CA GLY A 11 7.32 8.14 20.43
C GLY A 11 7.94 7.48 19.19
N ALA A 12 9.02 8.04 18.64
CA ALA A 12 9.66 7.53 17.43
C ALA A 12 10.16 6.08 17.61
N VAL A 13 10.10 5.32 16.53
CA VAL A 13 10.46 3.89 16.53
C VAL A 13 11.41 3.64 15.36
N TRP A 14 12.58 3.08 15.64
CA TRP A 14 13.49 2.60 14.60
C TRP A 14 12.85 1.40 13.91
N VAL A 15 12.87 1.31 12.58
CA VAL A 15 12.24 0.22 11.84
C VAL A 15 13.27 -0.59 11.09
N GLY A 16 13.19 -1.91 11.19
CA GLY A 16 14.04 -2.82 10.42
C GLY A 16 13.46 -4.21 10.23
N ASN A 17 14.30 -5.07 9.66
CA ASN A 17 14.00 -6.46 9.39
C ASN A 17 14.86 -7.37 10.25
N LEU A 18 14.31 -8.52 10.61
CA LEU A 18 15.02 -9.55 11.35
C LEU A 18 14.66 -10.93 10.80
N ASP A 19 15.66 -11.64 10.28
CA ASP A 19 15.52 -13.08 10.03
C ASP A 19 15.88 -13.82 11.33
N GLY A 20 14.90 -14.54 11.89
CA GLY A 20 15.07 -15.25 13.16
C GLY A 20 16.17 -16.31 13.13
N ALA A 21 16.51 -16.85 11.96
CA ALA A 21 17.58 -17.81 11.80
C ALA A 21 18.98 -17.17 11.64
N ALA A 22 19.05 -15.87 11.32
CA ALA A 22 20.30 -15.18 10.99
C ALA A 22 21.04 -14.61 12.21
N LEU A 23 20.43 -14.61 13.39
CA LEU A 23 21.08 -14.19 14.62
C LEU A 23 21.99 -15.32 15.13
N GLY A 24 23.26 -15.32 14.68
CA GLY A 24 24.32 -16.19 15.20
C GLY A 24 24.59 -15.97 16.71
N ASP A 25 25.75 -16.39 17.21
CA ASP A 25 26.06 -16.38 18.65
C ASP A 25 26.46 -14.98 19.20
N VAL A 26 25.58 -13.99 19.04
CA VAL A 26 25.77 -12.64 19.59
C VAL A 26 24.92 -12.41 20.84
N GLU A 27 25.49 -11.78 21.86
CA GLU A 27 24.76 -11.44 23.11
C GLU A 27 23.85 -10.22 22.94
N SER A 28 24.17 -9.32 22.01
CA SER A 28 23.38 -8.12 21.71
C SER A 28 23.52 -7.68 20.26
N VAL A 29 22.53 -6.94 19.78
CA VAL A 29 22.48 -6.34 18.45
C VAL A 29 22.58 -4.82 18.60
N ARG A 30 23.45 -4.20 17.80
CA ARG A 30 23.54 -2.75 17.67
C ARG A 30 22.86 -2.30 16.38
N LEU A 31 21.90 -1.40 16.51
CA LEU A 31 21.19 -0.79 15.40
C LEU A 31 22.09 0.25 14.73
N ARG A 32 21.98 0.34 13.40
CA ARG A 32 22.64 1.38 12.60
C ARG A 32 21.72 2.59 12.50
N GLU A 33 22.29 3.79 12.50
CA GLU A 33 21.54 5.05 12.29
C GLU A 33 20.33 5.17 13.25
N SER A 34 20.56 4.80 14.51
CA SER A 34 19.52 4.74 15.55
C SER A 34 19.57 5.92 16.52
N GLU A 35 20.35 6.95 16.21
CA GLU A 35 20.46 8.16 17.02
C GLU A 35 19.08 8.80 17.22
N GLY A 36 18.71 9.08 18.47
CA GLY A 36 17.42 9.67 18.84
C GLY A 36 16.26 8.68 18.97
N TYR A 37 16.44 7.40 18.60
CA TYR A 37 15.44 6.36 18.84
C TYR A 37 15.68 5.64 20.17
N THR A 38 14.60 5.39 20.91
CA THR A 38 14.64 4.62 22.17
C THR A 38 13.96 3.26 22.06
N ARG A 39 13.24 3.02 20.95
CA ARG A 39 12.51 1.79 20.65
C ARG A 39 12.78 1.36 19.21
N ALA A 40 12.65 0.06 18.96
CA ALA A 40 12.80 -0.52 17.64
C ALA A 40 11.66 -1.50 17.33
N ARG A 41 11.12 -1.44 16.11
CA ARG A 41 10.18 -2.39 15.54
C ARG A 41 10.89 -3.21 14.47
N PHE A 42 10.78 -4.53 14.57
CA PHE A 42 11.28 -5.46 13.56
C PHE A 42 10.12 -6.18 12.89
N LEU A 43 10.13 -6.26 11.56
CA LEU A 43 9.44 -7.33 10.87
C LEU A 43 10.28 -8.60 11.00
N VAL A 44 9.73 -9.61 11.66
CA VAL A 44 10.36 -10.90 11.89
C VAL A 44 9.95 -11.87 10.79
N ARG A 45 10.95 -12.52 10.20
CA ARG A 45 10.79 -13.51 9.15
C ARG A 45 11.57 -14.79 9.45
N GLU A 46 11.24 -15.84 8.69
CA GLU A 46 12.00 -17.07 8.57
C GLU A 46 12.14 -17.36 7.07
N GLY A 47 13.32 -17.05 6.50
CA GLY A 47 13.43 -16.84 5.05
C GLY A 47 12.51 -15.70 4.59
N SER A 48 11.73 -15.94 3.53
CA SER A 48 10.75 -14.96 3.03
C SER A 48 9.47 -14.89 3.87
N ALA A 49 9.18 -15.92 4.68
CA ALA A 49 7.90 -16.05 5.36
C ALA A 49 7.78 -15.10 6.55
N VAL A 50 6.74 -14.26 6.53
CA VAL A 50 6.44 -13.33 7.62
C VAL A 50 5.89 -14.05 8.85
N ARG A 51 6.49 -13.79 10.01
CA ARG A 51 5.99 -14.24 11.33
C ARG A 51 5.24 -13.15 12.08
N GLY A 52 5.60 -11.89 11.83
CA GLY A 52 4.91 -10.72 12.37
C GLY A 52 5.88 -9.64 12.84
N PHE A 53 5.38 -8.69 13.64
CA PHE A 53 6.19 -7.59 14.18
C PHE A 53 6.51 -7.80 15.66
N ILE A 54 7.71 -7.43 16.06
CA ILE A 54 8.09 -7.25 17.47
C ILE A 54 8.52 -5.80 17.70
N GLU A 55 8.17 -5.24 18.85
CA GLU A 55 8.69 -3.95 19.33
C GLU A 55 9.47 -4.15 20.62
N LEU A 56 10.66 -3.56 20.70
CA LEU A 56 11.59 -3.71 21.81
C LEU A 56 12.17 -2.35 22.20
N ASP A 57 12.49 -2.18 23.48
CA ASP A 57 13.31 -1.06 23.93
C ASP A 57 14.74 -1.22 23.39
N ALA A 58 15.31 -0.12 22.90
CA ALA A 58 16.62 -0.07 22.28
C ALA A 58 17.39 1.18 22.75
N PRO A 59 17.64 1.32 24.07
CA PRO A 59 18.38 2.47 24.59
C PRO A 59 19.77 2.54 23.94
N ASN A 60 20.11 3.71 23.38
CA ASN A 60 21.35 3.93 22.64
C ASN A 60 21.57 2.94 21.47
N GLY A 61 20.49 2.41 20.90
CA GLY A 61 20.54 1.48 19.78
C GLY A 61 21.05 0.08 20.11
N LEU A 62 21.08 -0.32 21.39
CA LEU A 62 21.46 -1.68 21.79
C LEU A 62 20.25 -2.49 22.25
N ILE A 63 20.14 -3.72 21.76
CA ILE A 63 19.10 -4.68 22.16
C ILE A 63 19.75 -6.01 22.54
N GLY A 64 19.43 -6.52 23.73
CA GLY A 64 19.91 -7.82 24.19
C GLY A 64 19.27 -8.98 23.44
N ARG A 65 20.07 -9.99 23.06
CA ARG A 65 19.61 -11.18 22.32
C ARG A 65 18.47 -11.91 23.01
N ALA A 66 18.56 -12.08 24.33
CA ALA A 66 17.51 -12.76 25.10
C ALA A 66 16.14 -12.06 25.03
N ALA A 67 16.11 -10.73 24.87
CA ALA A 67 14.85 -9.99 24.69
C ALA A 67 14.27 -10.25 23.30
N ILE A 68 15.12 -10.27 22.27
CA ILE A 68 14.76 -10.60 20.90
C ILE A 68 14.18 -12.02 20.83
N ASP A 69 14.89 -13.02 21.35
CA ASP A 69 14.45 -14.42 21.30
C ASP A 69 13.11 -14.63 22.02
N ARG A 70 12.93 -14.02 23.19
CA ARG A 70 11.64 -14.07 23.90
C ARG A 70 10.51 -13.48 23.06
N ALA A 71 10.73 -12.33 22.42
CA ALA A 71 9.72 -11.71 21.58
C ALA A 71 9.42 -12.54 20.32
N ILE A 72 10.43 -13.10 19.66
CA ILE A 72 10.27 -14.00 18.51
C ILE A 72 9.52 -15.28 18.90
N SER A 73 9.79 -15.83 20.08
CA SER A 73 9.14 -17.06 20.56
C SER A 73 7.63 -16.92 20.77
N ALA A 74 7.16 -15.68 20.98
CA ALA A 74 5.74 -15.36 21.12
C ALA A 74 5.02 -15.20 19.78
N LEU A 75 5.75 -15.08 18.66
CA LEU A 75 5.15 -14.98 17.34
C LEU A 75 4.67 -16.35 16.83
N PRO A 76 3.60 -16.38 15.99
CA PRO A 76 3.21 -17.58 15.27
C PRO A 76 4.39 -18.19 14.49
N ARG A 77 4.31 -19.50 14.23
CA ARG A 77 5.26 -20.14 13.31
C ARG A 77 5.07 -19.59 11.90
N ALA A 78 6.15 -19.49 11.15
CA ALA A 78 6.08 -19.14 9.74
C ALA A 78 5.19 -20.13 9.00
N ALA A 79 4.34 -19.61 8.10
CA ALA A 79 3.59 -20.47 7.20
C ALA A 79 4.58 -21.22 6.29
N VAL A 80 4.36 -22.52 6.11
CA VAL A 80 5.20 -23.32 5.21
C VAL A 80 5.01 -22.80 3.80
N ARG A 81 6.13 -22.44 3.15
CA ARG A 81 6.15 -22.10 1.74
C ARG A 81 5.77 -23.35 0.95
N VAL A 82 4.74 -23.24 0.15
CA VAL A 82 4.40 -24.24 -0.87
C VAL A 82 4.47 -23.48 -2.17
N ASP A 83 5.50 -23.69 -2.97
CA ASP A 83 5.35 -23.64 -4.43
C ASP A 83 6.58 -24.15 -5.19
N THR A 84 6.27 -24.95 -6.20
CA THR A 84 7.18 -25.52 -7.22
C THR A 84 6.74 -25.14 -8.64
N ALA A 85 5.84 -24.16 -8.77
CA ALA A 85 5.35 -23.69 -10.07
C ALA A 85 6.44 -22.87 -10.79
N PRO A 86 6.49 -22.91 -12.13
CA PRO A 86 7.35 -22.03 -12.91
C PRO A 86 7.05 -20.56 -12.60
N LEU A 87 8.09 -19.75 -12.50
CA LEU A 87 7.95 -18.31 -12.29
C LEU A 87 7.35 -17.65 -13.56
N PRO A 88 6.24 -16.90 -13.46
CA PRO A 88 5.62 -16.20 -14.59
C PRO A 88 6.43 -14.95 -14.98
N THR A 89 6.20 -14.44 -16.20
CA THR A 89 6.78 -13.16 -16.62
C THR A 89 6.05 -11.98 -15.95
N ILE A 90 6.81 -10.98 -15.51
CA ILE A 90 6.26 -9.83 -14.76
C ILE A 90 6.66 -8.51 -15.42
N THR A 91 5.70 -7.60 -15.58
CA THR A 91 6.02 -6.17 -15.77
C THR A 91 5.71 -5.41 -14.48
N VAL A 92 6.68 -4.68 -13.94
CA VAL A 92 6.48 -3.74 -12.83
C VAL A 92 6.14 -2.36 -13.38
N VAL A 93 4.96 -1.85 -13.04
CA VAL A 93 4.51 -0.51 -13.39
C VAL A 93 4.72 0.44 -12.21
N VAL A 94 5.52 1.49 -12.43
CA VAL A 94 5.74 2.58 -11.46
C VAL A 94 5.21 3.87 -12.06
N CYS A 95 4.17 4.43 -11.45
CA CYS A 95 3.61 5.71 -11.86
C CYS A 95 4.23 6.85 -11.04
N THR A 96 4.71 7.88 -11.72
CA THR A 96 5.36 9.03 -11.07
C THR A 96 4.90 10.34 -11.67
N ARG A 97 5.10 11.44 -10.93
CA ARG A 97 4.83 12.80 -11.39
C ARG A 97 5.64 13.79 -10.59
N ASP A 98 6.64 14.42 -11.22
CA ASP A 98 7.51 15.43 -10.62
C ASP A 98 8.13 14.96 -9.27
N ARG A 99 8.53 13.68 -9.19
CA ARG A 99 9.09 13.03 -7.98
C ARG A 99 10.36 12.21 -8.28
N ALA A 100 11.23 12.73 -9.16
CA ALA A 100 12.42 12.04 -9.65
C ALA A 100 13.31 11.47 -8.52
N SER A 101 13.51 12.18 -7.42
CA SER A 101 14.33 11.69 -6.30
C SER A 101 13.76 10.45 -5.61
N LEU A 102 12.43 10.37 -5.46
CA LEU A 102 11.76 9.21 -4.88
C LEU A 102 11.79 8.05 -5.87
N LEU A 103 11.47 8.32 -7.14
CA LEU A 103 11.54 7.35 -8.23
C LEU A 103 12.92 6.67 -8.32
N ARG A 104 14.01 7.44 -8.20
CA ARG A 104 15.37 6.90 -8.22
C ARG A 104 15.56 5.81 -7.18
N ALA A 105 15.11 6.04 -5.95
CA ALA A 105 15.24 5.08 -4.86
C ALA A 105 14.38 3.83 -5.10
N ALA A 106 13.14 4.00 -5.56
CA ALA A 106 12.24 2.90 -5.90
C ALA A 106 12.78 2.03 -7.04
N LEU A 107 13.24 2.65 -8.14
CA LEU A 107 13.83 1.94 -9.28
C LEU A 107 15.11 1.20 -8.91
N THR A 108 15.98 1.81 -8.10
CA THR A 108 17.19 1.15 -7.60
C THR A 108 16.84 -0.13 -6.83
N ALA A 109 15.80 -0.10 -5.98
CA ALA A 109 15.34 -1.27 -5.25
C ALA A 109 14.74 -2.33 -6.18
N ILE A 110 13.87 -1.92 -7.11
CA ILE A 110 13.20 -2.83 -8.07
C ILE A 110 14.21 -3.54 -8.98
N LEU A 111 15.20 -2.82 -9.50
CA LEU A 111 16.20 -3.39 -10.39
C LEU A 111 17.26 -4.25 -9.66
N SER A 112 17.27 -4.24 -8.33
CA SER A 112 18.12 -5.12 -7.52
C SER A 112 17.50 -6.48 -7.20
N LEU A 113 16.25 -6.71 -7.63
CA LEU A 113 15.54 -7.96 -7.38
C LEU A 113 16.15 -9.12 -8.17
N ASP A 114 16.29 -10.26 -7.50
CA ASP A 114 16.70 -11.51 -8.12
C ASP A 114 15.46 -12.26 -8.63
N TYR A 115 14.93 -11.79 -9.77
CA TYR A 115 13.81 -12.42 -10.47
C TYR A 115 14.16 -12.56 -11.96
N ALA A 116 13.98 -13.76 -12.51
CA ALA A 116 14.59 -14.10 -13.79
C ALA A 116 13.99 -13.38 -15.02
N ASP A 117 12.67 -13.16 -15.03
CA ASP A 117 11.96 -12.65 -16.22
C ASP A 117 10.99 -11.52 -15.84
N PHE A 118 11.56 -10.33 -15.64
CA PHE A 118 10.77 -9.12 -15.44
C PHE A 118 11.33 -7.89 -16.16
N ASP A 119 10.40 -7.00 -16.52
CA ASP A 119 10.67 -5.65 -17.03
C ASP A 119 9.99 -4.59 -16.16
N VAL A 120 10.36 -3.32 -16.34
CA VAL A 120 9.82 -2.17 -15.62
C VAL A 120 9.27 -1.17 -16.63
N VAL A 121 8.03 -0.73 -16.43
CA VAL A 121 7.43 0.40 -17.12
C VAL A 121 7.29 1.57 -16.15
N VAL A 122 8.05 2.63 -16.39
CA VAL A 122 7.91 3.91 -15.70
C VAL A 122 6.91 4.75 -16.47
N VAL A 123 5.84 5.17 -15.80
CA VAL A 123 4.85 6.07 -16.39
C VAL A 123 4.96 7.45 -15.78
N ASP A 124 5.50 8.40 -16.54
CA ASP A 124 5.60 9.80 -16.15
C ASP A 124 4.27 10.51 -16.46
N ASN A 125 3.52 10.87 -15.41
CA ASN A 125 2.12 11.28 -15.52
C ASN A 125 1.96 12.80 -15.54
N ALA A 126 1.64 13.35 -16.70
CA ALA A 126 1.47 14.77 -16.96
C ALA A 126 2.60 15.60 -16.32
N PRO A 127 3.87 15.29 -16.67
CA PRO A 127 5.03 15.93 -16.09
C PRO A 127 5.02 17.43 -16.38
N ARG A 128 5.52 18.22 -15.44
CA ARG A 128 5.72 19.67 -15.61
C ARG A 128 7.16 20.02 -15.96
N THR A 129 8.09 19.08 -15.76
CA THR A 129 9.52 19.23 -16.00
C THR A 129 10.07 17.99 -16.72
N SER A 130 11.31 18.04 -17.22
CA SER A 130 12.00 16.89 -17.81
C SER A 130 12.69 15.99 -16.77
N GLU A 131 12.63 16.32 -15.47
CA GLU A 131 13.47 15.69 -14.44
C GLU A 131 13.31 14.16 -14.36
N THR A 132 12.09 13.64 -14.54
CA THR A 132 11.84 12.19 -14.59
C THR A 132 12.52 11.56 -15.81
N HIS A 133 12.38 12.18 -16.98
CA HIS A 133 12.99 11.71 -18.22
C HIS A 133 14.52 11.72 -18.12
N ASP A 134 15.09 12.86 -17.70
CA ASP A 134 16.54 13.05 -17.57
C ASP A 134 17.14 12.03 -16.57
N LEU A 135 16.42 11.73 -15.48
CA LEU A 135 16.82 10.70 -14.53
C LEU A 135 16.86 9.30 -15.17
N VAL A 136 15.78 8.89 -15.84
CA VAL A 136 15.68 7.54 -16.41
C VAL A 136 16.70 7.34 -17.53
N GLU A 137 16.86 8.35 -18.40
CA GLU A 137 17.86 8.33 -19.47
C GLU A 137 19.30 8.31 -18.95
N ALA A 138 19.59 8.97 -17.82
CA ALA A 138 20.94 9.02 -17.28
C ALA A 138 21.33 7.77 -16.47
N GLU A 139 20.42 7.23 -15.66
CA GLU A 139 20.77 6.25 -14.60
C GLU A 139 20.20 4.86 -14.83
N PHE A 140 19.18 4.71 -15.67
CA PHE A 140 18.45 3.45 -15.84
C PHE A 140 18.44 3.00 -17.31
N THR A 141 19.61 3.10 -17.97
CA THR A 141 19.79 2.70 -19.37
C THR A 141 19.90 1.18 -19.50
N GLY A 142 18.82 0.53 -19.92
CA GLY A 142 18.81 -0.90 -20.18
C GLY A 142 17.50 -1.36 -20.81
N PRO A 143 17.46 -2.53 -21.47
CA PRO A 143 16.24 -3.04 -22.08
C PRO A 143 15.13 -3.33 -21.06
N SER A 144 15.49 -3.44 -19.78
CA SER A 144 14.58 -3.75 -18.69
C SER A 144 13.75 -2.56 -18.20
N VAL A 145 14.00 -1.33 -18.66
CA VAL A 145 13.22 -0.15 -18.25
C VAL A 145 12.67 0.59 -19.46
N THR A 146 11.34 0.69 -19.54
CA THR A 146 10.62 1.48 -20.54
C THR A 146 10.00 2.71 -19.88
N LEU A 147 10.36 3.90 -20.35
CA LEU A 147 9.72 5.15 -19.95
C LEU A 147 8.57 5.49 -20.91
N VAL A 148 7.38 5.76 -20.39
CA VAL A 148 6.22 6.22 -21.16
C VAL A 148 5.63 7.47 -20.51
N THR A 149 5.24 8.44 -21.32
CA THR A 149 4.52 9.62 -20.85
C THR A 149 3.01 9.42 -20.97
N GLU A 150 2.29 9.64 -19.88
CA GLU A 150 0.83 9.78 -19.89
C GLU A 150 0.48 11.28 -19.86
N PRO A 151 -0.07 11.87 -20.92
CA PRO A 151 -0.32 13.31 -20.97
C PRO A 151 -1.46 13.79 -20.05
N ILE A 152 -2.39 12.92 -19.64
CA ILE A 152 -3.55 13.26 -18.82
C ILE A 152 -3.27 12.96 -17.35
N ALA A 153 -3.31 14.01 -16.53
CA ALA A 153 -3.12 13.88 -15.10
C ALA A 153 -4.14 12.94 -14.44
N GLY A 154 -3.65 12.01 -13.62
CA GLY A 154 -4.46 11.06 -12.85
C GLY A 154 -3.78 9.71 -12.75
N LEU A 155 -3.67 9.17 -11.54
CA LEU A 155 -3.00 7.89 -11.28
C LEU A 155 -3.64 6.74 -12.06
N SER A 156 -4.96 6.73 -12.23
CA SER A 156 -5.64 5.72 -13.03
C SER A 156 -5.32 5.83 -14.53
N HIS A 157 -5.10 7.03 -15.06
CA HIS A 157 -4.60 7.19 -16.43
C HIS A 157 -3.20 6.59 -16.56
N ALA A 158 -2.31 6.93 -15.62
CA ALA A 158 -0.94 6.42 -15.61
C ALA A 158 -0.89 4.89 -15.48
N ARG A 159 -1.67 4.30 -14.55
CA ARG A 159 -1.77 2.85 -14.39
C ARG A 159 -2.35 2.16 -15.62
N ASN A 160 -3.32 2.77 -16.30
CA ASN A 160 -3.83 2.25 -17.57
C ASN A 160 -2.77 2.28 -18.66
N THR A 161 -2.03 3.37 -18.81
CA THR A 161 -0.93 3.47 -19.77
C THR A 161 0.16 2.43 -19.49
N GLY A 162 0.51 2.23 -18.23
CA GLY A 162 1.40 1.15 -17.81
C GLY A 162 0.85 -0.24 -18.12
N LEU A 163 -0.43 -0.49 -17.82
CA LEU A 163 -1.10 -1.78 -18.10
C LEU A 163 -1.11 -2.12 -19.60
N HIS A 164 -1.34 -1.14 -20.47
CA HIS A 164 -1.36 -1.38 -21.91
C HIS A 164 0.05 -1.56 -22.49
N THR A 165 1.04 -0.88 -21.92
CA THR A 165 2.46 -1.01 -22.31
C THR A 165 3.07 -2.32 -21.82
N ALA A 166 2.65 -2.81 -20.65
CA ALA A 166 3.19 -4.01 -20.04
C ALA A 166 3.12 -5.22 -20.96
N THR A 167 4.14 -6.09 -20.88
CA THR A 167 4.23 -7.31 -21.70
C THR A 167 4.18 -8.60 -20.89
N GLY A 168 4.45 -8.52 -19.58
CA GLY A 168 4.36 -9.64 -18.66
C GLY A 168 2.97 -10.25 -18.57
N GLU A 169 2.92 -11.55 -18.26
CA GLU A 169 1.68 -12.26 -17.91
C GLU A 169 1.00 -11.62 -16.69
N ILE A 170 1.84 -11.16 -15.75
CA ILE A 170 1.44 -10.43 -14.55
C ILE A 170 1.94 -8.99 -14.62
N VAL A 171 1.08 -8.06 -14.19
CA VAL A 171 1.44 -6.65 -14.01
C VAL A 171 1.42 -6.31 -12.53
N CYS A 172 2.58 -5.95 -11.99
CA CYS A 172 2.76 -5.52 -10.61
C CYS A 172 2.71 -3.99 -10.56
N PHE A 173 1.88 -3.42 -9.69
CA PHE A 173 1.79 -1.99 -9.47
C PHE A 173 2.40 -1.63 -8.13
N THR A 174 3.25 -0.62 -8.13
CA THR A 174 3.82 -0.04 -6.91
C THR A 174 4.05 1.46 -7.08
N ASP A 175 4.26 2.17 -5.98
CA ASP A 175 4.43 3.62 -5.97
C ASP A 175 5.91 4.01 -6.09
N ASP A 176 6.19 5.27 -6.42
CA ASP A 176 7.56 5.80 -6.53
C ASP A 176 8.21 6.15 -5.18
N ASP A 177 7.46 6.09 -4.06
CA ASP A 177 7.90 6.41 -2.70
C ASP A 177 8.03 5.16 -1.80
N VAL A 178 8.33 4.03 -2.45
CA VAL A 178 8.47 2.73 -1.81
C VAL A 178 9.83 2.08 -2.03
N ILE A 179 10.13 1.07 -1.23
CA ILE A 179 11.29 0.19 -1.35
C ILE A 179 10.78 -1.24 -1.23
N VAL A 180 10.92 -1.98 -2.31
CA VAL A 180 10.49 -3.38 -2.41
C VAL A 180 11.43 -4.27 -1.61
N ASP A 181 10.89 -5.33 -1.02
CA ASP A 181 11.70 -6.36 -0.37
C ASP A 181 12.35 -7.30 -1.42
N PRO A 182 13.54 -7.88 -1.17
CA PRO A 182 14.22 -8.75 -2.13
C PRO A 182 13.38 -9.93 -2.65
N ASP A 183 12.46 -10.46 -1.83
CA ASP A 183 11.60 -11.57 -2.23
C ASP A 183 10.27 -11.12 -2.87
N TRP A 184 10.06 -9.81 -3.07
CA TRP A 184 8.75 -9.22 -3.39
C TRP A 184 8.06 -9.84 -4.61
N LEU A 185 8.73 -9.90 -5.76
CA LEU A 185 8.15 -10.46 -6.98
C LEU A 185 7.93 -11.97 -6.89
N THR A 186 8.88 -12.68 -6.27
CA THR A 186 8.79 -14.13 -6.05
C THR A 186 7.58 -14.48 -5.17
N GLU A 187 7.31 -13.67 -4.14
CA GLU A 187 6.15 -13.85 -3.26
C GLU A 187 4.84 -13.44 -3.95
N LEU A 188 4.83 -12.37 -4.74
CA LEU A 188 3.65 -12.03 -5.56
C LEU A 188 3.32 -13.17 -6.53
N ALA A 189 4.31 -13.73 -7.22
CA ALA A 189 4.16 -14.88 -8.10
C ALA A 189 3.60 -16.11 -7.37
N ALA A 190 4.14 -16.45 -6.19
CA ALA A 190 3.61 -17.53 -5.36
C ALA A 190 2.14 -17.31 -4.97
N GLY A 191 1.73 -16.05 -4.74
CA GLY A 191 0.33 -15.70 -4.48
C GLY A 191 -0.64 -16.16 -5.58
N PHE A 192 -0.22 -16.19 -6.84
CA PHE A 192 -1.06 -16.63 -7.97
C PHE A 192 -1.28 -18.16 -8.03
N SER A 193 -0.43 -18.93 -7.36
CA SER A 193 -0.51 -20.40 -7.29
C SER A 193 -1.28 -20.90 -6.06
N ARG A 194 -1.65 -19.98 -5.14
CA ARG A 194 -2.34 -20.31 -3.89
C ARG A 194 -3.75 -20.88 -4.05
N ALA A 195 -4.41 -20.60 -5.16
CA ALA A 195 -5.75 -21.10 -5.47
C ALA A 195 -5.96 -21.12 -7.00
N PRO A 196 -6.94 -21.89 -7.50
CA PRO A 196 -7.39 -21.74 -8.88
C PRO A 196 -7.96 -20.34 -9.13
N ASN A 197 -7.78 -19.81 -10.34
CA ASN A 197 -8.35 -18.54 -10.80
C ASN A 197 -7.97 -17.30 -9.96
N VAL A 198 -6.75 -17.29 -9.41
CA VAL A 198 -6.19 -16.06 -8.82
C VAL A 198 -5.83 -15.12 -9.95
N ASP A 199 -6.47 -13.96 -9.95
CA ASP A 199 -6.25 -12.87 -10.91
C ASP A 199 -5.70 -11.61 -10.23
N CYS A 200 -5.69 -11.57 -8.90
CA CYS A 200 -5.14 -10.47 -8.12
C CYS A 200 -4.41 -11.00 -6.88
N VAL A 201 -3.20 -10.49 -6.66
CA VAL A 201 -2.43 -10.72 -5.43
C VAL A 201 -2.08 -9.37 -4.83
N THR A 202 -2.30 -9.19 -3.52
CA THR A 202 -1.88 -7.99 -2.78
C THR A 202 -0.84 -8.36 -1.74
N GLY A 203 0.00 -7.41 -1.35
CA GLY A 203 1.05 -7.63 -0.37
C GLY A 203 1.00 -6.72 0.84
N LEU A 204 1.92 -6.96 1.78
CA LEU A 204 2.07 -6.18 3.00
C LEU A 204 2.74 -4.83 2.68
N VAL A 205 2.25 -3.76 3.30
CA VAL A 205 2.83 -2.41 3.14
C VAL A 205 3.16 -1.81 4.50
N PRO A 206 4.27 -2.25 5.14
CA PRO A 206 4.71 -1.66 6.39
C PRO A 206 5.29 -0.25 6.23
N SER A 207 5.18 0.53 7.29
CA SER A 207 5.87 1.82 7.42
C SER A 207 7.38 1.60 7.40
N GLY A 208 8.08 2.19 6.44
CA GLY A 208 9.55 2.13 6.35
C GLY A 208 10.28 3.10 7.27
N GLU A 209 9.54 4.01 7.91
CA GLU A 209 10.05 5.05 8.80
C GLU A 209 8.95 5.47 9.80
N LEU A 210 9.29 5.54 11.09
CA LEU A 210 8.42 6.01 12.18
C LEU A 210 9.14 7.09 12.99
N ARG A 211 9.63 8.11 12.29
CA ARG A 211 10.46 9.18 12.82
C ARG A 211 9.63 10.31 13.41
N THR A 212 8.50 10.66 12.78
CA THR A 212 7.67 11.80 13.20
C THR A 212 6.35 11.38 13.83
N ARG A 213 5.74 12.29 14.61
CA ARG A 213 4.37 12.09 15.16
C ARG A 213 3.35 11.79 14.07
N THR A 214 3.50 12.42 12.90
CA THR A 214 2.61 12.24 11.73
C THR A 214 2.68 10.81 11.21
N GLN A 215 3.89 10.27 11.05
CA GLN A 215 4.10 8.89 10.61
C GLN A 215 3.55 7.89 11.64
N GLY A 216 3.80 8.12 12.94
CA GLY A 216 3.25 7.28 14.00
C GLY A 216 1.72 7.29 14.05
N TYR A 217 1.08 8.45 13.83
CA TYR A 217 -0.38 8.53 13.71
C TYR A 217 -0.91 7.75 12.51
N PHE A 218 -0.28 7.89 11.34
CA PHE A 218 -0.69 7.20 10.12
C PHE A 218 -0.58 5.68 10.28
N ASP A 219 0.57 5.19 10.76
CA ASP A 219 0.85 3.77 11.00
C ASP A 219 -0.19 3.12 11.92
N GLY A 220 -0.57 3.78 13.01
CA GLY A 220 -1.59 3.28 13.94
C GLY A 220 -3.04 3.41 13.44
N ARG A 221 -3.27 4.11 12.32
CA ARG A 221 -4.61 4.35 11.75
C ARG A 221 -4.96 3.37 10.63
N VAL A 222 -3.99 3.03 9.77
CA VAL A 222 -4.21 2.19 8.60
C VAL A 222 -3.97 0.71 8.90
N SER A 223 -4.57 -0.18 8.11
CA SER A 223 -4.41 -1.65 8.26
C SER A 223 -3.30 -2.24 7.38
N TRP A 224 -2.51 -1.41 6.71
CA TRP A 224 -1.57 -1.81 5.65
C TRP A 224 -0.49 -2.79 6.11
N SER A 225 -0.14 -2.74 7.40
CA SER A 225 0.81 -3.64 8.06
C SER A 225 0.15 -4.70 8.96
N SER A 226 -1.20 -4.72 9.02
CA SER A 226 -1.93 -5.54 9.99
C SER A 226 -2.30 -6.93 9.48
N ASN A 227 -2.40 -7.12 8.16
CA ASN A 227 -2.81 -8.39 7.58
C ASN A 227 -1.58 -9.28 7.35
N LEU A 228 -1.22 -10.04 8.38
CA LEU A 228 -0.05 -10.92 8.42
C LEU A 228 -0.37 -12.37 8.02
N GLU A 229 -1.62 -12.66 7.71
CA GLU A 229 -2.07 -13.99 7.32
C GLU A 229 -2.33 -14.06 5.82
N SER A 230 -1.87 -15.13 5.18
CA SER A 230 -2.22 -15.38 3.80
C SER A 230 -3.72 -15.70 3.70
N ARG A 231 -4.45 -14.95 2.88
CA ARG A 231 -5.91 -15.04 2.84
C ARG A 231 -6.44 -14.96 1.42
N THR A 232 -7.38 -15.85 1.10
CA THR A 232 -8.04 -15.92 -0.20
C THR A 232 -9.45 -15.33 -0.11
N TYR A 233 -9.80 -14.48 -1.06
CA TYR A 233 -11.07 -13.78 -1.17
C TYR A 233 -11.76 -14.15 -2.48
N SER A 234 -12.94 -14.75 -2.40
CA SER A 234 -13.74 -15.13 -3.57
C SER A 234 -15.24 -15.04 -3.25
N LEU A 235 -16.07 -14.83 -4.27
CA LEU A 235 -17.53 -14.91 -4.09
C LEU A 235 -18.02 -16.34 -3.83
N ALA A 236 -17.29 -17.35 -4.32
CA ALA A 236 -17.64 -18.75 -4.12
C ALA A 236 -17.49 -19.17 -2.65
N HIS A 237 -16.49 -18.62 -1.95
CA HIS A 237 -16.22 -18.90 -0.54
C HIS A 237 -16.05 -17.58 0.22
N PRO A 238 -17.15 -16.85 0.48
CA PRO A 238 -17.07 -15.54 1.12
C PRO A 238 -16.63 -15.68 2.58
N PRO A 239 -15.73 -14.82 3.06
CA PRO A 239 -15.27 -14.85 4.45
C PRO A 239 -16.39 -14.51 5.45
N ALA A 240 -16.58 -15.36 6.45
CA ALA A 240 -17.66 -15.24 7.43
C ALA A 240 -17.50 -14.06 8.41
N ASP A 241 -16.26 -13.68 8.72
CA ASP A 241 -15.89 -12.57 9.60
C ASP A 241 -16.08 -11.19 8.93
N LEU A 242 -16.07 -11.12 7.59
CA LEU A 242 -16.19 -9.87 6.85
C LEU A 242 -17.64 -9.57 6.45
N ARG A 243 -18.40 -8.98 7.37
CA ARG A 243 -19.82 -8.64 7.18
C ARG A 243 -20.13 -7.77 5.95
N MET A 244 -19.18 -6.96 5.52
CA MET A 244 -19.33 -6.06 4.37
C MET A 244 -18.83 -6.65 3.06
N PHE A 245 -18.33 -7.89 3.05
CA PHE A 245 -17.75 -8.52 1.87
C PHE A 245 -18.73 -8.48 0.66
N PRO A 246 -18.28 -8.06 -0.54
CA PRO A 246 -16.89 -7.74 -0.93
C PRO A 246 -16.50 -6.25 -0.82
N PHE A 247 -17.21 -5.45 -0.01
CA PHE A 247 -16.97 -4.01 0.17
C PHE A 247 -16.16 -3.67 1.44
N SER A 248 -15.36 -4.61 1.94
CA SER A 248 -14.60 -4.46 3.17
C SER A 248 -13.27 -3.73 2.93
N ILE A 249 -13.30 -2.40 3.01
CA ILE A 249 -12.11 -1.54 2.82
C ILE A 249 -11.03 -1.88 3.85
N GLY A 250 -9.79 -1.91 3.40
CA GLY A 250 -8.60 -2.17 4.23
C GLY A 250 -8.30 -3.65 4.50
N GLU A 251 -9.16 -4.57 4.03
CA GLU A 251 -8.95 -6.02 4.20
C GLU A 251 -8.18 -6.65 3.02
N PHE A 252 -8.24 -6.02 1.84
CA PHE A 252 -7.74 -6.56 0.57
C PHE A 252 -6.39 -5.98 0.13
N GLY A 253 -5.68 -5.24 0.99
CA GLY A 253 -4.43 -4.56 0.61
C GLY A 253 -4.63 -3.10 0.19
N THR A 254 -3.64 -2.56 -0.53
CA THR A 254 -3.57 -1.14 -0.94
C THR A 254 -2.88 -0.99 -2.31
N GLY A 255 -3.15 0.11 -3.00
CA GLY A 255 -2.59 0.45 -4.31
C GLY A 255 -1.07 0.54 -4.40
N ALA A 256 -0.34 0.57 -3.28
CA ALA A 256 1.11 0.59 -3.25
C ALA A 256 1.76 -0.80 -3.50
N ASN A 257 1.00 -1.89 -3.35
CA ASN A 257 1.57 -3.25 -3.46
C ASN A 257 0.50 -4.28 -3.88
N PHE A 258 0.34 -4.42 -5.20
CA PHE A 258 -0.50 -5.47 -5.76
C PHE A 258 -0.08 -5.86 -7.17
N ALA A 259 -0.51 -7.03 -7.59
CA ALA A 259 -0.31 -7.58 -8.91
C ALA A 259 -1.63 -8.10 -9.49
N LEU A 260 -1.76 -8.03 -10.80
CA LEU A 260 -2.90 -8.54 -11.55
C LEU A 260 -2.43 -9.41 -12.70
N ARG A 261 -3.20 -10.44 -13.05
CA ARG A 261 -3.06 -11.04 -14.38
C ARG A 261 -3.40 -9.97 -15.41
N ARG A 262 -2.50 -9.75 -16.37
CA ARG A 262 -2.64 -8.68 -17.37
C ARG A 262 -3.96 -8.80 -18.14
N ALA A 263 -4.28 -10.02 -18.59
CA ALA A 263 -5.52 -10.32 -19.31
C ALA A 263 -6.76 -9.97 -18.49
N ALA A 264 -6.81 -10.37 -17.22
CA ALA A 264 -7.94 -10.06 -16.34
C ALA A 264 -8.10 -8.56 -16.09
N ALA A 265 -7.00 -7.83 -15.89
CA ALA A 265 -7.05 -6.37 -15.73
C ALA A 265 -7.60 -5.67 -16.98
N LEU A 266 -7.24 -6.13 -18.17
CA LEU A 266 -7.77 -5.61 -19.45
C LEU A 266 -9.24 -5.98 -19.65
N GLU A 267 -9.64 -7.22 -19.35
CA GLU A 267 -11.04 -7.69 -19.42
C GLU A 267 -11.96 -6.90 -18.47
N LEU A 268 -11.44 -6.52 -17.30
CA LEU A 268 -12.15 -5.66 -16.34
C LEU A 268 -12.24 -4.18 -16.79
N GLY A 269 -11.59 -3.82 -17.90
CA GLY A 269 -11.57 -2.47 -18.46
C GLY A 269 -10.55 -1.53 -17.81
N GLY A 270 -9.53 -2.06 -17.14
CA GLY A 270 -8.48 -1.27 -16.47
C GLY A 270 -9.00 -0.49 -15.26
N PHE A 271 -8.31 0.58 -14.89
CA PHE A 271 -8.64 1.50 -13.81
C PHE A 271 -9.64 2.56 -14.26
N ASP A 272 -10.62 2.90 -13.42
CA ASP A 272 -11.56 3.97 -13.72
C ASP A 272 -10.87 5.33 -13.61
N THR A 273 -10.73 6.01 -14.74
CA THR A 273 -10.04 7.31 -14.83
C THR A 273 -10.75 8.44 -14.09
N ALA A 274 -11.98 8.21 -13.61
CA ALA A 274 -12.63 9.13 -12.68
C ALA A 274 -12.14 9.00 -11.22
N LEU A 275 -11.44 7.91 -10.89
CA LEU A 275 -10.89 7.63 -9.57
C LEU A 275 -9.38 7.86 -9.54
N GLY A 276 -8.83 8.07 -8.34
CA GLY A 276 -7.39 8.10 -8.09
C GLY A 276 -6.78 9.47 -7.87
N VAL A 277 -5.56 9.46 -7.32
CA VAL A 277 -4.77 10.65 -7.02
C VAL A 277 -4.51 11.45 -8.31
N GLY A 278 -4.50 12.78 -8.22
CA GLY A 278 -4.35 13.67 -9.38
C GLY A 278 -5.66 13.99 -10.11
N THR A 279 -6.78 13.35 -9.72
CA THR A 279 -8.13 13.68 -10.19
C THR A 279 -8.93 14.44 -9.12
N ARG A 280 -10.16 14.87 -9.44
CA ARG A 280 -11.09 15.49 -8.45
C ARG A 280 -11.51 14.56 -7.31
N THR A 281 -11.36 13.25 -7.46
CA THR A 281 -11.76 12.27 -6.43
C THR A 281 -10.62 11.96 -5.47
N GLY A 282 -9.37 12.00 -5.93
CA GLY A 282 -8.19 11.96 -5.08
C GLY A 282 -7.87 10.59 -4.47
N GLY A 283 -8.56 9.53 -4.89
CA GLY A 283 -8.32 8.15 -4.45
C GLY A 283 -9.45 7.20 -4.86
N GLY A 284 -9.41 5.98 -4.35
CA GLY A 284 -10.49 4.98 -4.48
C GLY A 284 -10.33 4.02 -5.67
N GLU A 285 -9.27 4.16 -6.46
CA GLU A 285 -9.00 3.35 -7.65
C GLU A 285 -8.54 1.93 -7.34
N ASP A 286 -7.82 1.73 -6.24
CA ASP A 286 -7.34 0.43 -5.77
C ASP A 286 -8.48 -0.41 -5.18
N ILE A 287 -9.25 0.17 -4.26
CA ILE A 287 -10.46 -0.47 -3.68
C ILE A 287 -11.50 -0.78 -4.77
N ASP A 288 -11.58 0.05 -5.81
CA ASP A 288 -12.42 -0.21 -6.98
C ASP A 288 -11.95 -1.43 -7.76
N MET A 289 -10.66 -1.50 -8.10
CA MET A 289 -10.08 -2.63 -8.81
C MET A 289 -10.26 -3.93 -8.03
N PHE A 290 -9.88 -3.98 -6.75
CA PHE A 290 -9.99 -5.18 -5.91
C PHE A 290 -11.45 -5.65 -5.79
N THR A 291 -12.38 -4.72 -5.62
CA THR A 291 -13.81 -5.04 -5.56
C THR A 291 -14.31 -5.60 -6.90
N ARG A 292 -13.88 -5.02 -8.03
CA ARG A 292 -14.27 -5.50 -9.36
C ARG A 292 -13.73 -6.90 -9.67
N VAL A 293 -12.47 -7.19 -9.32
CA VAL A 293 -11.90 -8.54 -9.41
C VAL A 293 -12.82 -9.55 -8.70
N ILE A 294 -13.16 -9.29 -7.43
CA ILE A 294 -14.00 -10.20 -6.66
C ILE A 294 -15.42 -10.28 -7.25
N LEU A 295 -16.02 -9.15 -7.65
CA LEU A 295 -17.37 -9.11 -8.20
C LEU A 295 -17.52 -9.83 -9.54
N ASP A 296 -16.44 -9.92 -10.31
CA ASP A 296 -16.36 -10.70 -11.56
C ASP A 296 -16.25 -12.22 -11.31
N GLY A 297 -16.15 -12.63 -10.04
CA GLY A 297 -16.04 -14.04 -9.64
C GLY A 297 -14.60 -14.56 -9.59
N ARG A 298 -13.62 -13.68 -9.81
CA ARG A 298 -12.20 -13.99 -9.73
C ARG A 298 -11.72 -14.00 -8.28
N VAL A 299 -10.52 -14.55 -8.07
CA VAL A 299 -9.94 -14.71 -6.75
C VAL A 299 -8.88 -13.63 -6.50
N LEU A 300 -8.97 -12.99 -5.33
CA LEU A 300 -7.94 -12.11 -4.78
C LEU A 300 -7.22 -12.82 -3.62
N VAL A 301 -5.90 -12.80 -3.60
CA VAL A 301 -5.07 -13.35 -2.52
C VAL A 301 -4.29 -12.24 -1.84
N MET A 302 -4.38 -12.16 -0.50
CA MET A 302 -3.41 -11.40 0.30
C MET A 302 -2.21 -12.31 0.57
N GLN A 303 -1.03 -11.90 0.11
CA GLN A 303 0.24 -12.57 0.35
C GLN A 303 1.13 -11.69 1.25
N PRO A 304 1.15 -11.92 2.58
CA PRO A 304 1.85 -11.03 3.52
C PRO A 304 3.37 -11.03 3.34
N SER A 305 3.93 -12.04 2.67
CA SER A 305 5.37 -12.14 2.40
C SER A 305 5.81 -11.30 1.19
N ALA A 306 4.87 -10.86 0.34
CA ALA A 306 5.15 -9.84 -0.68
C ALA A 306 5.18 -8.46 -0.02
N ILE A 307 6.37 -7.95 0.31
CA ILE A 307 6.53 -6.76 1.15
C ILE A 307 7.01 -5.56 0.34
N VAL A 308 6.38 -4.40 0.60
CA VAL A 308 6.80 -3.10 0.10
C VAL A 308 6.85 -2.11 1.26
N TRP A 309 8.03 -1.59 1.57
CA TRP A 309 8.20 -0.56 2.61
C TRP A 309 7.75 0.78 2.05
N HIS A 310 6.86 1.47 2.75
CA HIS A 310 6.33 2.75 2.30
C HIS A 310 6.84 3.90 3.18
N ARG A 311 7.30 4.98 2.55
CA ARG A 311 7.65 6.22 3.25
C ARG A 311 6.41 7.08 3.41
N ASN A 312 5.82 7.02 4.60
CA ASN A 312 4.65 7.84 4.92
C ASN A 312 5.01 9.33 5.01
N ARG A 313 4.02 10.18 4.72
CA ARG A 313 4.13 11.64 4.87
C ARG A 313 4.56 11.98 6.30
N ASP A 314 5.57 12.83 6.43
CA ASP A 314 6.15 13.20 7.71
C ASP A 314 5.58 14.51 8.27
N ASP A 315 4.92 15.31 7.43
CA ASP A 315 4.25 16.55 7.81
C ASP A 315 2.71 16.49 7.78
N LEU A 316 2.09 17.29 8.64
CA LEU A 316 0.65 17.32 8.82
C LEU A 316 -0.13 17.94 7.64
N PRO A 317 0.34 19.01 6.97
CA PRO A 317 -0.26 19.49 5.72
C PRO A 317 -0.40 18.41 4.64
N ALA A 318 0.64 17.65 4.36
CA ALA A 318 0.62 16.56 3.38
C ALA A 318 -0.34 15.44 3.81
N LEU A 319 -0.32 15.04 5.10
CA LEU A 319 -1.27 14.08 5.64
C LEU A 319 -2.73 14.55 5.49
N ARG A 320 -3.02 15.84 5.68
CA ARG A 320 -4.38 16.41 5.49
C ARG A 320 -4.83 16.33 4.04
N VAL A 321 -3.93 16.57 3.08
CA VAL A 321 -4.23 16.42 1.66
C VAL A 321 -4.57 14.97 1.35
N GLN A 322 -3.75 14.03 1.82
CA GLN A 322 -3.98 12.60 1.66
C GLN A 322 -5.32 12.15 2.28
N ALA A 323 -5.62 12.57 3.52
CA ALA A 323 -6.87 12.25 4.21
C ALA A 323 -8.11 12.80 3.47
N ARG A 324 -8.05 14.01 2.91
CA ARG A 324 -9.14 14.53 2.04
C ARG A 324 -9.32 13.67 0.79
N GLY A 325 -8.22 13.24 0.18
CA GLY A 325 -8.20 12.35 -0.98
C GLY A 325 -8.86 11.01 -0.67
N TYR A 326 -8.48 10.35 0.43
CA TYR A 326 -9.11 9.10 0.89
C TYR A 326 -10.61 9.26 1.14
N GLY A 327 -11.02 10.31 1.83
CA GLY A 327 -12.43 10.58 2.08
C GLY A 327 -13.23 10.80 0.80
N THR A 328 -12.75 11.71 -0.06
CA THR A 328 -13.43 12.03 -1.33
C THR A 328 -13.46 10.81 -2.26
N GLY A 329 -12.37 10.07 -2.35
CA GLY A 329 -12.23 8.85 -3.14
C GLY A 329 -13.17 7.73 -2.67
N LEU A 330 -13.29 7.54 -1.35
CA LEU A 330 -14.28 6.63 -0.77
C LEU A 330 -15.71 7.01 -1.16
N GLY A 331 -16.08 8.29 -1.05
CA GLY A 331 -17.40 8.76 -1.46
C GLY A 331 -17.65 8.58 -2.96
N ALA A 332 -16.63 8.80 -3.79
CA ALA A 332 -16.69 8.61 -5.24
C ALA A 332 -16.88 7.14 -5.61
N TRP A 333 -16.12 6.23 -4.98
CA TRP A 333 -16.25 4.78 -5.17
C TRP A 333 -17.63 4.27 -4.73
N ILE A 334 -18.14 4.71 -3.57
CA ILE A 334 -19.51 4.39 -3.14
C ILE A 334 -20.53 4.86 -4.18
N THR A 335 -20.34 6.08 -4.71
CA THR A 335 -21.22 6.63 -5.76
C THR A 335 -21.20 5.74 -7.00
N LYS A 336 -20.01 5.34 -7.46
CA LYS A 336 -19.85 4.39 -8.58
C LYS A 336 -20.61 3.09 -8.34
N LEU A 337 -20.50 2.50 -7.15
CA LEU A 337 -21.24 1.29 -6.79
C LEU A 337 -22.75 1.49 -6.80
N LEU A 338 -23.25 2.66 -6.38
CA LEU A 338 -24.69 2.95 -6.36
C LEU A 338 -25.27 3.27 -7.74
N LEU A 339 -24.45 3.69 -8.70
CA LEU A 339 -24.86 3.93 -10.09
C LEU A 339 -25.11 2.64 -10.88
N ASN A 340 -24.60 1.50 -10.43
CA ASN A 340 -24.88 0.20 -11.03
C ASN A 340 -25.95 -0.56 -10.20
N PRO A 341 -27.10 -0.93 -10.78
CA PRO A 341 -28.20 -1.55 -10.04
C PRO A 341 -27.83 -2.84 -9.29
N ARG A 342 -26.93 -3.66 -9.86
CA ARG A 342 -26.48 -4.93 -9.25
C ARG A 342 -25.71 -4.66 -7.97
N THR A 343 -24.72 -3.78 -8.03
CA THR A 343 -23.89 -3.41 -6.86
C THR A 343 -24.68 -2.58 -5.86
N ALA A 344 -25.57 -1.68 -6.30
CA ALA A 344 -26.44 -0.90 -5.43
C ALA A 344 -27.32 -1.80 -4.56
N ARG A 345 -27.95 -2.83 -5.14
CA ARG A 345 -28.73 -3.82 -4.38
C ARG A 345 -27.87 -4.55 -3.35
N MET A 346 -26.65 -4.96 -3.71
CA MET A 346 -25.74 -5.65 -2.78
C MET A 346 -25.32 -4.76 -1.61
N VAL A 347 -25.01 -3.49 -1.87
CA VAL A 347 -24.66 -2.49 -0.85
C VAL A 347 -25.86 -2.25 0.08
N LEU A 348 -27.06 -2.04 -0.46
CA LEU A 348 -28.27 -1.80 0.34
C LEU A 348 -28.61 -2.98 1.27
N VAL A 349 -28.53 -4.21 0.78
CA VAL A 349 -28.75 -5.42 1.60
C VAL A 349 -27.75 -5.51 2.77
N ARG A 350 -26.51 -5.05 2.57
CA ARG A 350 -25.44 -5.07 3.58
C ARG A 350 -25.39 -3.80 4.44
N SER A 351 -26.09 -2.74 4.04
CA SER A 351 -26.04 -1.40 4.65
C SER A 351 -26.42 -1.30 6.15
N PRO A 352 -27.33 -2.12 6.72
CA PRO A 352 -27.59 -2.09 8.17
C PRO A 352 -26.34 -2.44 9.00
N HIS A 353 -25.42 -3.21 8.42
CA HIS A 353 -24.13 -3.55 9.02
C HIS A 353 -23.06 -2.49 8.73
N ALA A 354 -23.12 -1.83 7.58
CA ALA A 354 -22.19 -0.78 7.15
C ALA A 354 -22.24 0.46 8.05
N LEU A 355 -23.45 0.92 8.40
CA LEU A 355 -23.65 2.14 9.18
C LEU A 355 -23.03 2.02 10.59
N LYS A 356 -23.12 0.84 11.21
CA LYS A 356 -22.46 0.56 12.51
C LYS A 356 -20.93 0.54 12.40
N LYS A 357 -20.35 0.00 11.31
CA LYS A 357 -18.88 -0.07 11.11
C LYS A 357 -18.29 1.31 10.75
N LEU A 358 -18.94 2.10 9.89
CA LEU A 358 -18.51 3.46 9.54
C LEU A 358 -18.46 4.37 10.77
N ILE A 359 -19.45 4.28 11.65
CA ILE A 359 -19.42 4.94 12.96
C ILE A 359 -18.23 4.42 13.78
N SER A 360 -18.00 3.10 13.87
CA SER A 360 -16.86 2.57 14.66
C SER A 360 -15.48 2.98 14.13
N LEU A 361 -15.31 3.14 12.82
CA LEU A 361 -14.05 3.56 12.17
C LEU A 361 -13.79 5.05 12.36
N ALA A 362 -14.83 5.88 12.32
CA ALA A 362 -14.74 7.30 12.65
C ALA A 362 -14.40 7.54 14.14
N TRP A 363 -14.71 6.58 15.02
CA TRP A 363 -14.51 6.66 16.47
C TRP A 363 -13.31 5.86 16.98
N ARG A 364 -12.59 5.13 16.11
CA ARG A 364 -11.32 4.48 16.47
C ARG A 364 -10.29 5.57 16.77
N LYS A 365 -10.11 5.88 18.06
CA LYS A 365 -8.87 6.48 18.54
C LYS A 365 -7.74 5.49 18.26
N PRO A 366 -6.62 5.90 17.65
CA PRO A 366 -5.47 5.02 17.46
C PRO A 366 -5.06 4.44 18.81
N ALA A 367 -5.06 3.11 18.93
CA ALA A 367 -4.73 2.43 20.20
C ALA A 367 -3.31 2.76 20.68
N ALA A 368 -2.41 3.11 19.74
CA ALA A 368 -1.01 3.42 20.00
C ALA A 368 -0.73 4.87 20.43
N PHE A 369 -1.72 5.79 20.38
CA PHE A 369 -1.50 7.20 20.77
C PHE A 369 -1.88 7.52 22.22
N ALA A 370 -2.35 6.51 22.96
CA ALA A 370 -2.83 6.69 24.34
C ALA A 370 -1.74 6.64 25.42
N ALA A 371 -0.46 6.46 25.05
CA ALA A 371 0.63 6.21 26.01
C ALA A 371 1.78 7.23 25.95
N THR A 372 1.49 8.51 25.69
CA THR A 372 2.40 9.60 26.06
C THR A 372 1.67 10.57 26.97
N THR A 373 1.90 10.41 28.26
CA THR A 373 1.53 11.34 29.33
C THR A 373 2.29 12.65 29.16
N SER A 374 1.82 13.50 28.24
CA SER A 374 2.02 14.94 28.30
C SER A 374 0.70 15.54 28.78
N THR A 375 0.72 16.17 29.96
CA THR A 375 -0.41 16.91 30.53
C THR A 375 -0.75 18.19 29.76
N VAL A 376 0.00 18.50 28.68
CA VAL A 376 -0.27 19.60 27.76
C VAL A 376 -0.73 18.99 26.43
N ARG A 377 -2.01 19.16 26.09
CA ARG A 377 -2.50 18.93 24.72
C ARG A 377 -1.88 20.02 23.85
N ASP A 378 -0.85 19.65 23.11
CA ASP A 378 -0.15 20.59 22.24
C ASP A 378 -1.02 20.92 21.00
N GLU A 379 -0.68 21.99 20.28
CA GLU A 379 -1.35 22.43 19.06
C GLU A 379 -1.51 21.28 18.06
N TRP A 380 -0.47 20.46 17.90
CA TRP A 380 -0.48 19.27 17.07
C TRP A 380 -1.59 18.28 17.45
N ASP A 381 -1.89 18.04 18.74
CA ASP A 381 -2.94 17.10 19.17
C ASP A 381 -4.34 17.60 18.80
N ARG A 382 -4.55 18.93 18.84
CA ARG A 382 -5.79 19.54 18.34
C ARG A 382 -5.87 19.39 16.82
N GLU A 383 -4.77 19.61 16.13
CA GLU A 383 -4.71 19.55 14.68
C GLU A 383 -4.91 18.14 14.12
N ILE A 384 -4.28 17.11 14.71
CA ILE A 384 -4.37 15.71 14.26
C ILE A 384 -5.76 15.12 14.52
N SER A 385 -6.42 15.52 15.61
CA SER A 385 -7.77 15.04 15.95
C SER A 385 -8.81 15.40 14.88
N ARG A 386 -8.53 16.44 14.08
CA ARG A 386 -9.36 16.89 12.96
C ARG A 386 -9.13 16.10 11.68
N VAL A 387 -8.03 15.35 11.53
CA VAL A 387 -7.71 14.61 10.30
C VAL A 387 -8.75 13.51 10.03
N GLY A 388 -9.12 12.72 11.05
CA GLY A 388 -10.15 11.70 10.90
C GLY A 388 -11.52 12.29 10.53
N TRP A 389 -11.90 13.41 11.13
CA TRP A 389 -13.12 14.14 10.77
C TRP A 389 -13.06 14.72 9.37
N LEU A 390 -11.90 15.25 8.96
CA LEU A 390 -11.69 15.81 7.64
C LEU A 390 -11.89 14.76 6.55
N GLU A 391 -11.33 13.57 6.73
CA GLU A 391 -11.54 12.43 5.84
C GLU A 391 -13.03 12.06 5.78
N LEU A 392 -13.68 11.87 6.93
CA LEU A 392 -15.10 11.52 7.01
C LEU A 392 -16.01 12.54 6.31
N PHE A 393 -15.83 13.83 6.58
CA PHE A 393 -16.62 14.88 5.93
C PHE A 393 -16.33 14.99 4.43
N SER A 394 -15.13 14.61 3.99
CA SER A 394 -14.78 14.62 2.56
C SER A 394 -15.51 13.53 1.76
N VAL A 395 -16.02 12.47 2.41
CA VAL A 395 -16.88 11.46 1.77
C VAL A 395 -18.09 12.09 1.08
N ALA A 396 -18.69 13.11 1.69
CA ALA A 396 -19.85 13.81 1.12
C ALA A 396 -19.53 14.56 -0.20
N ARG A 397 -18.25 14.86 -0.47
CA ARG A 397 -17.82 15.49 -1.74
C ARG A 397 -17.69 14.49 -2.88
N GLY A 398 -17.53 13.21 -2.56
CA GLY A 398 -17.28 12.13 -3.51
C GLY A 398 -18.25 12.08 -4.70
N PRO A 399 -19.58 12.11 -4.49
CA PRO A 399 -20.55 12.03 -5.59
C PRO A 399 -20.38 13.15 -6.63
N LEU A 400 -20.27 14.39 -6.17
CA LEU A 400 -20.08 15.55 -7.05
C LEU A 400 -18.72 15.49 -7.76
N SER A 401 -17.65 15.17 -7.03
CA SER A 401 -16.31 15.02 -7.61
C SER A 401 -16.28 13.95 -8.70
N TYR A 402 -16.93 12.80 -8.47
CA TYR A 402 -17.01 11.71 -9.42
C TYR A 402 -17.77 12.09 -10.69
N ALA A 403 -18.95 12.71 -10.56
CA ALA A 403 -19.75 13.17 -11.68
C ALA A 403 -19.00 14.22 -12.54
N LEU A 404 -18.36 15.20 -11.89
CA LEU A 404 -17.58 16.22 -12.58
C LEU A 404 -16.37 15.64 -13.30
N GLN A 405 -15.68 14.66 -12.70
CA GLN A 405 -14.52 14.01 -13.31
C GLN A 405 -14.91 13.19 -14.54
N ARG A 406 -16.00 12.39 -14.46
CA ARG A 406 -16.55 11.65 -15.62
C ARG A 406 -16.88 12.59 -16.77
N HIS A 407 -17.55 13.71 -16.49
CA HIS A 407 -17.95 14.66 -17.53
C HIS A 407 -16.74 15.36 -18.18
N SER A 408 -15.71 15.67 -17.40
CA SER A 408 -14.47 16.23 -17.93
C SER A 408 -13.74 15.22 -18.83
N GLY A 409 -13.68 13.94 -18.44
CA GLY A 409 -13.07 12.88 -19.25
C GLY A 409 -13.75 12.67 -20.60
N GLU A 410 -15.09 12.67 -20.64
CA GLU A 410 -15.88 12.54 -21.88
C GLU A 410 -15.68 13.72 -22.84
N SER A 411 -15.40 14.92 -22.31
CA SER A 411 -15.15 16.11 -23.14
C SER A 411 -13.77 16.10 -23.82
N THR A 412 -12.79 15.41 -23.22
CA THR A 412 -11.43 15.27 -23.76
C THR A 412 -11.34 14.18 -24.83
N THR A 413 -12.19 13.14 -24.79
CA THR A 413 -12.20 12.05 -25.80
C THR A 413 -12.90 12.43 -27.12
N ARG A 414 -13.60 13.57 -27.17
CA ARG A 414 -14.31 14.06 -28.37
C ARG A 414 -13.55 15.14 -29.15
N ARG A 415 -12.30 15.42 -28.78
CA ARG A 415 -11.37 16.30 -29.51
C ARG A 415 -10.18 15.48 -29.95
#